data_AF-T2M503-F1
#
_entry.id   AF-T2M503-F1
#
_cell.length_a   1.000
_cell.length_b   1.000
_cell.length_c   1.000
_cell.angle_alpha   90.00
_cell.angle_beta   90.00
_cell.angle_gamma   90.00
#
_symmetry.space_group_name_H-M   'P 1'
#
loop_
_entity.id
_entity.type
_entity.pdbx_description
1 polymer ?
#
loop_
_entity_poly.entity_id
_entity_poly.type
_entity_poly.pdbx_seq_one_letter_code
_entity_poly.pdbx_strand_id
1 'polypeptide(L)'
;MAEKPEDLNLPSAVIARMIKEVLPDGVNISKEARAAISKSASVFVLYATSCANNIALKRKRKTLTASDVLEAIDEMEFSSFLEPLKEALENFKVGQREKKGAADLKRKQKAEIESEEKKKKEEGTETSVEYLIL
;
A
#
# COMPACT_ATOMS: atom_id res chain seq x y z
N MET A 1 -3.95 14.85 15.76
CA MET A 1 -4.21 15.50 14.46
C MET A 1 -3.02 16.43 14.23
N ALA A 2 -2.48 16.55 13.01
CA ALA A 2 -1.34 17.44 12.78
C ALA A 2 -1.67 18.84 13.33
N GLU A 3 -0.88 19.32 14.28
CA GLU A 3 -1.17 20.59 14.96
C GLU A 3 -0.60 21.76 14.18
N LYS A 4 0.42 21.50 13.36
CA LYS A 4 1.06 22.50 12.52
C LYS A 4 1.27 22.00 11.08
N PRO A 5 1.27 22.90 10.08
CA PRO A 5 1.56 22.53 8.69
C PRO A 5 2.93 21.85 8.53
N GLU A 6 3.88 22.16 9.40
CA GLU A 6 5.22 21.57 9.38
C GLU A 6 5.23 20.07 9.73
N ASP A 7 4.22 19.58 10.46
CA ASP A 7 4.07 18.15 10.82
C ASP A 7 3.71 17.29 9.59
N LEU A 8 3.29 17.93 8.50
CA LEU A 8 2.91 17.29 7.23
C LEU A 8 4.04 17.35 6.20
N ASN A 9 5.23 17.80 6.58
CA ASN A 9 6.36 17.89 5.67
C ASN A 9 6.86 16.49 5.27
N LEU A 10 6.99 16.28 3.97
CA LEU A 10 7.59 15.07 3.43
C LEU A 10 9.12 15.10 3.63
N PRO A 11 9.79 13.94 3.67
CA PRO A 11 11.25 13.88 3.81
C PRO A 11 11.96 14.68 2.70
N SER A 12 12.73 15.70 3.12
CA SER A 12 13.38 16.65 2.20
C SER A 12 14.32 15.97 1.20
N ALA A 13 14.99 14.90 1.60
CA ALA A 13 15.88 14.11 0.74
C ALA A 13 15.11 13.41 -0.41
N VAL A 14 13.88 12.95 -0.14
CA VAL A 14 13.04 12.30 -1.16
C VAL A 14 12.57 13.33 -2.17
N ILE A 15 12.07 14.49 -1.71
CA ILE A 15 11.68 15.59 -2.61
C ILE A 15 12.86 16.04 -3.47
N ALA A 16 14.03 16.23 -2.87
CA ALA A 16 15.23 16.64 -3.61
C ALA A 16 15.64 15.63 -4.69
N ARG A 17 15.45 14.33 -4.44
CA ARG A 17 15.70 13.27 -5.43
C ARG A 17 14.70 13.34 -6.58
N MET A 18 13.39 13.39 -6.28
CA MET A 18 12.33 13.46 -7.29
C MET A 18 12.48 14.69 -8.20
N ILE A 19 12.84 15.85 -7.64
CA ILE A 19 13.10 17.06 -8.43
C ILE A 19 14.27 16.84 -9.40
N LYS A 20 15.36 16.19 -8.96
CA LYS A 20 16.51 15.95 -9.82
C LYS A 20 16.22 14.95 -10.94
N GLU A 21 15.37 13.95 -10.69
CA GLU A 21 15.00 12.94 -11.69
C GLU A 21 14.30 13.54 -12.92
N VAL A 22 13.65 14.69 -12.78
CA VAL A 22 12.97 15.38 -13.89
C VAL A 22 13.77 16.53 -14.50
N LEU A 23 14.96 16.82 -13.96
CA LEU A 23 15.83 17.90 -14.44
C LEU A 23 17.02 17.34 -15.22
N PRO A 24 17.55 18.08 -16.22
CA PRO A 24 18.80 17.72 -16.86
C PRO A 24 19.99 17.71 -15.89
N ASP A 25 21.01 16.92 -16.22
CA ASP A 25 22.24 16.85 -15.45
C ASP A 25 22.91 18.23 -15.31
N GLY A 26 23.47 18.47 -14.13
CA GLY A 26 24.15 19.74 -13.81
C GLY A 26 23.24 20.92 -13.46
N VAL A 27 21.91 20.77 -13.58
CA VAL A 27 20.96 21.82 -13.17
C VAL A 27 20.83 21.87 -11.65
N ASN A 28 20.99 23.07 -11.10
CA ASN A 28 20.83 23.34 -9.68
C ASN A 28 19.49 24.01 -9.39
N ILE A 29 18.90 23.68 -8.24
CA ILE A 29 17.68 24.29 -7.73
C ILE A 29 17.95 25.03 -6.41
N SER A 30 17.36 26.22 -6.27
CA SER A 30 17.51 27.03 -5.06
C SER A 30 16.93 26.32 -3.83
N LYS A 31 17.30 26.79 -2.63
CA LYS A 31 16.75 26.23 -1.38
C LYS A 31 15.27 26.61 -1.25
N GLU A 32 14.93 27.82 -1.67
CA GLU A 32 13.61 28.42 -1.63
C GLU A 32 12.63 27.66 -2.54
N ALA A 33 13.06 27.32 -3.76
CA ALA A 33 12.23 26.53 -4.69
C ALA A 33 11.98 25.11 -4.16
N ARG A 34 12.98 24.48 -3.55
CA ARG A 34 12.79 23.17 -2.89
C ARG A 34 11.81 23.25 -1.72
N ALA A 35 11.90 24.29 -0.89
CA ALA A 35 10.97 24.50 0.21
C ALA A 35 9.55 24.76 -0.30
N ALA A 36 9.40 25.54 -1.37
CA ALA A 36 8.11 25.79 -2.01
C ALA A 36 7.48 24.49 -2.54
N ILE A 37 8.24 23.67 -3.29
CA ILE A 37 7.77 22.37 -3.77
C ILE A 37 7.38 21.45 -2.61
N SER A 38 8.18 21.40 -1.55
CA SER A 38 7.86 20.61 -0.34
C SER A 38 6.51 21.00 0.25
N LYS A 39 6.29 22.30 0.43
CA LYS A 39 5.04 22.81 1.00
C LYS A 39 3.86 22.57 0.05
N SER A 40 4.05 22.78 -1.24
CA SER A 40 3.03 22.51 -2.26
C SER A 40 2.64 21.04 -2.31
N ALA A 41 3.58 20.10 -2.12
CA ALA A 41 3.28 18.68 -2.07
C ALA A 41 2.38 18.32 -0.87
N SER A 42 2.66 18.87 0.31
CA SER A 42 1.81 18.68 1.49
C SER A 42 0.40 19.27 1.27
N VAL A 43 0.32 20.48 0.70
CA VAL A 43 -0.97 21.11 0.35
C VAL A 43 -1.73 20.29 -0.70
N PHE A 44 -1.04 19.74 -1.70
CA PHE A 44 -1.64 18.90 -2.73
C PHE A 44 -2.31 17.66 -2.12
N VAL A 45 -1.63 16.96 -1.21
CA VAL A 45 -2.21 15.77 -0.53
C VAL A 45 -3.46 16.16 0.26
N LEU A 46 -3.43 17.27 1.00
CA LEU A 46 -4.58 17.75 1.76
C LEU A 46 -5.75 18.12 0.85
N TYR A 47 -5.46 18.84 -0.24
CA TYR A 47 -6.46 19.28 -1.19
C TYR A 47 -7.11 18.10 -1.91
N ALA A 48 -6.32 17.17 -2.45
CA ALA A 48 -6.83 15.95 -3.08
C ALA A 48 -7.67 15.10 -2.12
N THR A 49 -7.22 14.97 -0.87
CA THR A 49 -7.98 14.26 0.17
C THR A 49 -9.31 14.94 0.47
N SER A 50 -9.33 16.28 0.54
CA SER A 50 -10.54 17.06 0.77
C SER A 50 -11.55 16.89 -0.38
N CYS A 51 -11.10 16.99 -1.63
CA CYS A 51 -11.94 16.80 -2.81
C CYS A 51 -12.52 15.38 -2.86
N ALA A 52 -11.68 14.36 -2.67
CA ALA A 52 -12.13 12.96 -2.62
C ALA A 52 -13.14 12.73 -1.48
N ASN A 53 -12.91 13.36 -0.32
CA ASN A 53 -13.82 13.22 0.82
C ASN A 53 -15.18 13.85 0.52
N ASN A 54 -15.21 15.00 -0.17
CA ASN A 54 -16.45 15.62 -0.63
C ASN A 54 -17.22 14.70 -1.59
N ILE A 55 -16.54 14.00 -2.50
CA ILE A 55 -17.16 13.02 -3.40
C ILE A 55 -17.77 11.85 -2.61
N ALA A 56 -17.02 11.28 -1.66
CA ALA A 56 -17.52 10.20 -0.80
C ALA A 56 -18.74 10.64 0.01
N LEU A 57 -18.70 11.84 0.59
CA LEU A 57 -19.80 12.43 1.36
C LEU A 57 -21.04 12.70 0.49
N LYS A 58 -20.88 13.25 -0.72
CA LYS A 58 -21.96 13.41 -1.71
C LYS A 58 -22.64 12.07 -2.00
N ARG A 59 -21.88 10.97 -2.01
CA ARG A 59 -22.36 9.59 -2.17
C ARG A 59 -22.86 8.93 -0.87
N LYS A 60 -23.02 9.69 0.21
CA LYS A 60 -23.44 9.22 1.55
C LYS A 60 -22.54 8.13 2.15
N ARG A 61 -21.26 8.10 1.76
CA ARG A 61 -20.26 7.19 2.31
C ARG A 61 -19.37 7.91 3.30
N LYS A 62 -19.00 7.21 4.38
CA LYS A 62 -18.02 7.66 5.38
C LYS A 62 -16.60 7.14 5.10
N THR A 63 -16.46 6.30 4.08
CA THR A 63 -15.20 5.66 3.70
C THR A 63 -14.79 6.17 2.33
N LEU A 64 -13.57 6.71 2.27
CA LEU A 64 -12.88 7.06 1.04
C LEU A 64 -12.49 5.81 0.26
N THR A 65 -12.77 5.79 -1.04
CA THR A 65 -12.40 4.71 -1.94
C THR A 65 -11.46 5.21 -3.04
N ALA A 66 -10.76 4.28 -3.70
CA ALA A 66 -9.90 4.64 -4.83
C ALA A 66 -10.65 5.35 -5.97
N SER A 67 -11.93 5.02 -6.18
CA SER A 67 -12.78 5.71 -7.18
C SER A 67 -12.99 7.17 -6.83
N ASP A 68 -13.12 7.51 -5.54
CA ASP A 68 -13.30 8.91 -5.12
C ASP A 68 -12.03 9.72 -5.35
N VAL A 69 -10.87 9.11 -5.14
CA VAL A 69 -9.57 9.76 -5.40
C VAL A 69 -9.37 9.98 -6.89
N LEU A 70 -9.68 8.98 -7.73
CA LEU A 70 -9.55 9.12 -9.20
C LEU A 70 -10.47 10.22 -9.74
N GLU A 71 -11.71 10.30 -9.27
CA GLU A 71 -12.65 11.35 -9.67
C GLU A 71 -12.24 12.73 -9.13
N ALA A 72 -11.70 12.80 -7.91
CA ALA A 72 -11.14 14.05 -7.38
C ALA A 72 -9.98 14.57 -8.23
N ILE A 73 -9.09 13.68 -8.68
CA ILE A 73 -7.95 14.05 -9.54
C ILE A 73 -8.44 14.63 -10.87
N ASP A 74 -9.53 14.11 -11.43
CA ASP A 74 -10.16 14.64 -12.64
C ASP A 74 -10.83 16.01 -12.37
N GLU A 75 -11.60 16.14 -11.27
CA GLU A 75 -12.22 17.42 -10.86
C GLU A 75 -11.17 18.52 -10.56
N MET A 76 -9.97 18.13 -10.13
CA MET A 76 -8.84 19.03 -9.87
C MET A 76 -8.04 19.39 -11.13
N GLU A 77 -8.51 18.98 -12.32
CA GLU A 77 -7.86 19.22 -13.62
C GLU A 77 -6.49 18.54 -13.80
N PHE A 78 -6.22 17.47 -13.04
CA PHE A 78 -5.01 16.64 -13.18
C PHE A 78 -5.30 15.34 -13.96
N SER A 79 -6.11 15.42 -15.01
CA SER A 79 -6.56 14.25 -15.79
C SER A 79 -5.42 13.41 -16.39
N SER A 80 -4.25 14.01 -16.64
CA SER A 80 -3.03 13.32 -17.07
C SER A 80 -2.50 12.30 -16.05
N PHE A 81 -2.90 12.40 -14.78
CA PHE A 81 -2.49 11.48 -13.71
C PHE A 81 -3.38 10.23 -13.65
N LEU A 82 -4.55 10.23 -14.30
CA LEU A 82 -5.54 9.16 -14.16
C LEU A 82 -5.01 7.82 -14.66
N GLU A 83 -4.36 7.80 -15.83
CA GLU A 83 -3.88 6.55 -16.42
C GLU A 83 -2.74 5.93 -15.58
N PRO A 84 -1.68 6.67 -15.20
CA PRO A 84 -0.67 6.15 -14.29
C PRO A 84 -1.23 5.69 -12.93
N LEU A 85 -2.23 6.40 -12.39
CA LEU A 85 -2.85 6.02 -11.12
C LEU A 85 -3.67 4.74 -11.21
N LYS A 86 -4.38 4.52 -12.32
CA LYS A 86 -5.12 3.26 -12.57
C LYS A 86 -4.17 2.07 -12.70
N GLU A 87 -3.07 2.24 -13.42
CA GLU A 87 -2.03 1.21 -13.55
C GLU A 87 -1.43 0.87 -12.18
N ALA A 88 -1.03 1.89 -11.41
CA ALA A 88 -0.49 1.71 -10.06
C ALA A 88 -1.49 1.00 -9.13
N LEU A 89 -2.79 1.33 -9.24
CA LEU A 89 -3.84 0.67 -8.47
C LEU A 89 -4.00 -0.80 -8.83
N GLU A 90 -3.91 -1.15 -10.12
CA GLU A 90 -4.00 -2.55 -10.54
C GLU A 90 -2.78 -3.35 -10.08
N ASN A 91 -1.57 -2.81 -10.26
CA ASN A 91 -0.33 -3.41 -9.77
C ASN A 91 -0.38 -3.64 -8.24
N PHE A 92 -0.94 -2.69 -7.49
CA PHE A 92 -1.15 -2.85 -6.05
C PHE A 92 -2.12 -4.00 -5.72
N LYS A 93 -3.23 -4.13 -6.44
CA LYS A 93 -4.20 -5.22 -6.23
C LYS A 93 -3.60 -6.59 -6.54
N VAL A 94 -2.82 -6.70 -7.62
CA VAL A 94 -2.12 -7.93 -7.98
C VAL A 94 -1.17 -8.33 -6.85
N GLY A 95 -0.30 -7.42 -6.41
CA GLY A 95 0.63 -7.71 -5.31
C GLY A 95 -0.06 -8.06 -3.98
N GLN A 96 -1.25 -7.50 -3.71
CA GLN A 96 -2.06 -7.87 -2.54
C GLN A 96 -2.63 -9.29 -2.65
N ARG A 97 -3.06 -9.72 -3.84
CA ARG A 97 -3.55 -11.08 -4.08
C ARG A 97 -2.43 -12.10 -3.92
N GLU A 98 -1.24 -11.82 -4.45
CA GLU A 98 -0.06 -12.69 -4.33
C GLU A 98 0.35 -12.90 -2.88
N LYS A 99 0.41 -11.82 -2.07
CA LYS A 99 0.72 -11.91 -0.63
C LYS A 99 -0.30 -12.76 0.13
N LYS A 100 -1.59 -12.65 -0.19
CA LYS A 100 -2.64 -13.47 0.41
C LYS A 100 -2.53 -14.93 -0.02
N GLY A 101 -2.32 -15.19 -1.31
CA GLY A 101 -2.11 -16.54 -1.83
C GLY A 101 -0.90 -17.24 -1.19
N ALA A 102 0.21 -16.51 -1.01
CA ALA A 102 1.40 -17.04 -0.33
C ALA A 102 1.14 -17.35 1.16
N ALA A 103 0.33 -16.54 1.84
CA ALA A 103 -0.05 -16.78 3.23
C ALA A 103 -0.97 -18.00 3.36
N ASP A 104 -1.91 -18.18 2.43
CA ASP A 104 -2.83 -19.32 2.40
C ASP A 104 -2.10 -20.62 2.05
N LEU A 105 -1.14 -20.59 1.11
CA LEU A 105 -0.27 -21.71 0.79
C LEU A 105 0.59 -22.13 2.00
N LYS A 106 1.18 -21.16 2.72
CA LYS A 106 1.93 -21.44 3.96
C LYS A 106 1.05 -22.05 5.04
N ARG A 107 -0.21 -21.61 5.18
CA ARG A 107 -1.17 -22.19 6.13
C ARG A 107 -1.55 -23.63 5.76
N LYS A 108 -1.81 -23.91 4.48
CA LYS A 108 -2.11 -25.26 3.99
C LYS A 108 -0.94 -26.22 4.19
N GLN A 109 0.28 -25.82 3.81
CA GLN A 109 1.48 -26.63 4.02
C GLN A 109 1.73 -26.92 5.50
N LYS A 110 1.54 -25.93 6.38
CA LYS A 110 1.69 -26.15 7.83
C LYS A 110 0.65 -27.12 8.40
N ALA A 111 -0.60 -27.03 7.92
CA ALA A 111 -1.66 -27.95 8.34
C ALA A 111 -1.43 -29.38 7.82
N GLU A 112 -0.95 -29.54 6.59
CA GLU A 112 -0.58 -30.84 6.02
C GLU A 112 0.57 -31.49 6.82
N ILE A 113 1.64 -30.74 7.13
CA ILE A 113 2.77 -31.23 7.94
C ILE A 113 2.31 -31.65 9.35
N GLU A 114 1.46 -30.84 10.02
CA GLU A 114 0.92 -31.19 11.36
C GLU A 114 0.02 -32.44 11.33
N SER A 115 -0.71 -32.65 10.23
CA SER A 115 -1.57 -33.83 10.06
C SER A 115 -0.77 -35.11 9.79
N GLU A 116 0.31 -35.03 9.00
CA GLU A 116 1.22 -36.15 8.76
C GLU A 116 2.02 -36.52 10.02
N GLU A 117 2.46 -35.55 10.82
CA GLU A 117 3.13 -35.81 12.11
C GLU A 117 2.21 -36.48 13.14
N LYS A 118 0.93 -36.13 13.17
CA LYS A 118 -0.05 -36.80 14.05
C LYS A 118 -0.30 -38.24 13.63
N LYS A 119 -0.49 -38.50 12.32
CA LYS A 119 -0.67 -39.86 11.79
C LYS A 119 0.52 -40.77 12.10
N LYS A 120 1.75 -40.29 11.90
CA LYS A 120 2.96 -41.07 12.22
C LYS A 120 3.12 -41.37 13.71
N LYS A 121 2.65 -40.48 14.59
CA LYS A 121 2.67 -40.72 16.04
C LYS A 121 1.64 -41.76 16.47
N GLU A 122 0.43 -41.71 15.91
CA GLU A 122 -0.64 -42.68 16.20
C GLU A 122 -0.27 -44.09 15.69
N GLU A 123 0.22 -44.22 14.45
CA GLU A 123 0.68 -45.51 13.90
C GLU A 123 1.88 -46.07 14.69
N GLY A 124 2.83 -45.22 15.10
CA GLY A 124 3.97 -45.64 15.90
C GLY A 124 3.58 -46.12 17.31
N THR A 125 2.55 -45.52 17.91
CA THR A 125 2.01 -45.97 19.20
C THR A 125 1.23 -47.27 19.07
N GLU A 126 0.39 -47.43 18.05
CA GLU A 126 -0.39 -48.67 17.80
C GLU A 126 0.52 -49.87 17.52
N THR A 127 1.55 -49.69 16.68
CA THR A 127 2.52 -50.76 16.37
C THR A 127 3.33 -51.17 17.61
N SER A 128 3.60 -50.23 18.51
CA SER A 128 4.33 -50.49 19.76
C SER A 128 3.50 -51.24 20.81
N VAL A 129 2.18 -50.98 20.88
CA VAL A 129 1.29 -51.76 21.78
C VAL A 129 1.00 -53.16 21.23
N GLU A 130 0.89 -53.35 19.92
CA GLU A 130 0.74 -54.71 19.35
C GLU A 130 1.93 -55.62 19.67
N TYR A 131 3.17 -55.10 19.64
CA TYR A 131 4.37 -55.86 19.97
C TYR A 131 4.54 -56.19 21.46
N LEU A 132 3.84 -55.48 22.36
CA LEU A 132 3.95 -55.69 23.81
C LEU A 132 2.94 -56.72 24.34
N ILE A 133 1.94 -57.10 23.52
CA ILE A 133 0.83 -58.01 23.89
C ILE A 133 1.06 -59.44 23.35
N LEU A 134 2.11 -59.66 22.55
CA LEU A 134 2.59 -60.97 22.08
C LEU A 134 3.76 -61.48 22.92
#